data_AF-A0A2V8N8Z2-F1
#
_entry.id   AF-A0A2V8N8Z2-F1
#
_cell.length_a   1.000
_cell.length_b   1.000
_cell.length_c   1.000
_cell.angle_alpha   90.00
_cell.angle_beta   90.00
_cell.angle_gamma   90.00
#
_symmetry.space_group_name_H-M   'P 1'
#
loop_
_entity.id
_entity.type
_entity.pdbx_description
1 polymer ?
#
loop_
_entity_poly.entity_id
_entity_poly.type
_entity_poly.pdbx_seq_one_letter_code
_entity_poly.pdbx_strand_id
1 'polypeptide(L)'
;MKKEEGGLIYPPSDLINFMENEFITWMDRYFLEFPGEVQPDEDREEDKIFQKLGYQHEAKLVQRFTQQGHEVVEIQNGRDSCERTTSAISEGGEIVYQAALRNGQFTGFSDFLVRVTRPSKLGNHSYEVWDTKLARRAKPYFVIQLCCYAEMIEAIQGFRPEFIRVVLGDGTTASFKTDDYFYYYLSIKDALLQQQASFNLGTRPIPLGDGRNGRWETVGRNWLTSHDHPRLVAGISTVQIQRLKAAGIETLRALAESQQVRIPKMLDTTYHKLRHQAQLQAKSGNAEVPLFEVLRPEVDDPRKGLALLPPPSQKDIVLDIEGFPLVDGGLEYLFGVVYLEDGELKFCDWWAHNPAEEKKAFESVIDWICERRRTDPAMHVYHYAPYEETALQRLMGK
;
A
#
# COMPACT_ATOMS: atom_id res chain seq x y z
N MET A 1 12.81 5.56 -11.77
CA MET A 1 13.54 6.29 -12.85
C MET A 1 14.92 5.69 -13.14
N LYS A 2 15.51 6.07 -14.27
CA LYS A 2 16.93 5.84 -14.68
C LYS A 2 17.46 7.05 -15.47
N LYS A 3 18.77 7.11 -15.73
CA LYS A 3 19.42 8.14 -16.55
C LYS A 3 19.90 7.56 -17.87
N GLU A 4 19.63 8.24 -18.97
CA GLU A 4 20.11 7.95 -20.33
C GLU A 4 20.76 9.21 -20.94
N GLU A 5 21.36 9.11 -22.13
CA GLU A 5 22.05 10.23 -22.78
C GLU A 5 21.12 11.42 -23.10
N GLY A 6 19.81 11.17 -23.23
CA GLY A 6 18.77 12.20 -23.40
C GLY A 6 18.18 12.75 -22.10
N GLY A 7 18.66 12.36 -20.92
CA GLY A 7 18.17 12.81 -19.61
C GLY A 7 17.56 11.71 -18.73
N LEU A 8 16.63 12.09 -17.85
CA LEU A 8 15.93 11.14 -16.98
C LEU A 8 14.77 10.46 -17.71
N ILE A 9 14.63 9.16 -17.44
CA ILE A 9 13.61 8.27 -18.02
C ILE A 9 12.85 7.55 -16.90
N TYR A 10 11.52 7.57 -16.97
CA TYR A 10 10.62 7.16 -15.89
C TYR A 10 9.82 5.90 -16.28
N PRO A 11 9.87 4.80 -15.50
CA PRO A 11 8.85 3.75 -15.58
C PRO A 11 7.50 4.28 -15.07
N PRO A 12 6.36 3.75 -15.57
CA PRO A 12 5.03 4.13 -15.06
C PRO A 12 4.81 3.90 -13.56
N SER A 13 5.63 3.08 -12.90
CA SER A 13 5.66 2.96 -11.43
C SER A 13 6.05 4.26 -10.72
N ASP A 14 6.86 5.13 -11.33
CA ASP A 14 7.24 6.41 -10.73
C ASP A 14 6.01 7.34 -10.55
N LEU A 15 4.96 7.17 -11.35
CA LEU A 15 3.68 7.89 -11.19
C LEU A 15 2.90 7.41 -9.96
N ILE A 16 2.99 6.10 -9.64
CA ILE A 16 2.41 5.54 -8.41
C ILE A 16 3.19 6.08 -7.21
N ASN A 17 4.52 5.95 -7.23
CA ASN A 17 5.41 6.46 -6.17
C ASN A 17 5.16 7.94 -5.87
N PHE A 18 5.05 8.78 -6.91
CA PHE A 18 4.76 10.21 -6.78
C PHE A 18 3.38 10.47 -6.17
N MET A 19 2.34 9.77 -6.64
CA MET A 19 0.96 9.95 -6.17
C MET A 19 0.75 9.42 -4.74
N GLU A 20 1.49 8.40 -4.31
CA GLU A 20 1.49 7.95 -2.91
C GLU A 20 2.25 8.94 -2.02
N ASN A 21 3.46 9.35 -2.43
CA ASN A 21 4.29 10.28 -1.68
C ASN A 21 5.41 10.90 -2.54
N GLU A 22 5.32 12.21 -2.81
CA GLU A 22 6.32 13.03 -3.49
C GLU A 22 7.77 12.83 -3.02
N PHE A 23 7.99 12.50 -1.74
CA PHE A 23 9.31 12.21 -1.19
C PHE A 23 10.02 11.05 -1.92
N ILE A 24 9.28 10.04 -2.38
CA ILE A 24 9.83 8.82 -2.98
C ILE A 24 10.55 9.16 -4.29
N THR A 25 9.89 9.87 -5.22
CA THR A 25 10.48 10.25 -6.51
C THR A 25 11.55 11.33 -6.39
N TRP A 26 11.52 12.16 -5.35
CA TRP A 26 12.63 13.05 -5.02
C TRP A 26 13.85 12.26 -4.55
N MET A 27 13.65 11.28 -3.66
CA MET A 27 14.72 10.43 -3.12
C MET A 27 15.31 9.48 -4.16
N ASP A 28 14.49 8.90 -5.04
CA ASP A 28 14.95 8.07 -6.16
C ASP A 28 15.85 8.87 -7.13
N ARG A 29 15.53 10.14 -7.38
CA ARG A 29 16.43 11.03 -8.14
C ARG A 29 17.70 11.36 -7.36
N TYR A 30 17.58 11.70 -6.08
CA TYR A 30 18.72 12.05 -5.25
C TYR A 30 19.74 10.90 -5.17
N PHE A 31 19.28 9.67 -4.99
CA PHE A 31 20.12 8.47 -5.07
C PHE A 31 20.80 8.27 -6.44
N LEU A 32 20.08 8.57 -7.53
CA LEU A 32 20.58 8.43 -8.90
C LEU A 32 21.62 9.51 -9.29
N GLU A 33 21.54 10.71 -8.71
CA GLU A 33 22.48 11.82 -8.97
C GLU A 33 23.61 11.93 -7.93
N PHE A 34 23.41 11.39 -6.73
CA PHE A 34 24.37 11.42 -5.60
C PHE A 34 24.61 10.00 -5.04
N PRO A 35 25.17 9.08 -5.84
CA PRO A 35 25.35 7.68 -5.45
C PRO A 35 26.28 7.54 -4.25
N GLY A 36 25.77 6.92 -3.17
CA GLY A 36 26.51 6.67 -1.93
C GLY A 36 26.15 7.60 -0.76
N GLU A 37 25.52 8.76 -1.00
CA GLU A 37 25.06 9.67 0.06
C GLU A 37 23.90 9.10 0.89
N VAL A 38 23.09 8.22 0.28
CA VAL A 38 22.00 7.48 0.92
C VAL A 38 21.94 6.05 0.42
N GLN A 39 21.44 5.15 1.26
CA GLN A 39 21.06 3.79 0.89
C GLN A 39 19.53 3.64 1.02
N PRO A 40 18.87 2.92 0.09
CA PRO A 40 17.49 2.51 0.28
C PRO A 40 17.40 1.42 1.36
N ASP A 41 16.21 1.23 1.91
CA ASP A 41 15.87 0.03 2.68
C ASP A 41 15.92 -1.22 1.76
N GLU A 42 16.30 -2.38 2.31
CA GLU A 42 16.39 -3.64 1.55
C GLU A 42 15.00 -4.23 1.25
N ASP A 43 14.85 -4.87 0.08
CA ASP A 43 13.62 -5.58 -0.30
C ASP A 43 13.32 -6.71 0.71
N ARG A 44 12.12 -6.68 1.30
CA ARG A 44 11.72 -7.63 2.33
C ARG A 44 11.40 -8.99 1.69
N GLU A 45 11.45 -10.07 2.47
CA GLU A 45 11.10 -11.41 1.95
C GLU A 45 9.65 -11.48 1.43
N GLU A 46 8.73 -10.73 2.05
CA GLU A 46 7.38 -10.51 1.53
C GLU A 46 7.38 -9.99 0.08
N ASP A 47 8.19 -8.97 -0.21
CA ASP A 47 8.18 -8.27 -1.51
C ASP A 47 8.67 -9.20 -2.63
N LYS A 48 9.64 -10.08 -2.31
CA LYS A 48 10.13 -11.16 -3.17
C LYS A 48 9.05 -12.23 -3.41
N ILE A 49 8.25 -12.55 -2.40
CA ILE A 49 7.08 -13.46 -2.52
C ILE A 49 6.00 -12.83 -3.41
N PHE A 50 5.67 -11.55 -3.21
CA PHE A 50 4.72 -10.81 -4.04
C PHE A 50 5.16 -10.78 -5.51
N GLN A 51 6.44 -10.49 -5.80
CA GLN A 51 6.98 -10.51 -7.17
C GLN A 51 6.83 -11.90 -7.82
N LYS A 52 7.23 -12.96 -7.10
CA LYS A 52 7.10 -14.35 -7.57
C LYS A 52 5.67 -14.76 -7.86
N LEU A 53 4.72 -14.33 -7.02
CA LEU A 53 3.28 -14.58 -7.23
C LEU A 53 2.74 -13.79 -8.43
N GLY A 54 3.25 -12.58 -8.68
CA GLY A 54 2.94 -11.78 -9.87
C GLY A 54 3.24 -12.55 -11.16
N TYR A 55 4.49 -13.00 -11.33
CA TYR A 55 4.88 -13.82 -12.49
C TYR A 55 4.08 -15.13 -12.62
N GLN A 56 3.65 -15.73 -11.52
CA GLN A 56 2.76 -16.91 -11.55
C GLN A 56 1.33 -16.56 -12.00
N HIS A 57 0.85 -15.34 -11.74
CA HIS A 57 -0.46 -14.86 -12.19
C HIS A 57 -0.43 -14.47 -13.68
N GLU A 58 0.64 -13.80 -14.12
CA GLU A 58 0.94 -13.55 -15.54
C GLU A 58 1.00 -14.87 -16.34
N ALA A 59 1.77 -15.85 -15.88
CA ALA A 59 1.90 -17.15 -16.54
C ALA A 59 0.57 -17.93 -16.63
N LYS A 60 -0.31 -17.82 -15.62
CA LYS A 60 -1.68 -18.37 -15.69
C LYS A 60 -2.52 -17.70 -16.78
N LEU A 61 -2.32 -16.40 -17.02
CA LEU A 61 -3.03 -15.68 -18.09
C LEU A 61 -2.48 -16.02 -19.48
N VAL A 62 -1.16 -16.16 -19.64
CA VAL A 62 -0.53 -16.72 -20.86
C VAL A 62 -1.15 -18.10 -21.17
N GLN A 63 -1.17 -19.01 -20.19
CA GLN A 63 -1.72 -20.35 -20.35
C GLN A 63 -3.20 -20.33 -20.76
N ARG A 64 -4.00 -19.43 -20.19
CA ARG A 64 -5.42 -19.22 -20.53
C ARG A 64 -5.59 -18.76 -21.99
N PHE A 65 -4.78 -17.81 -22.46
CA PHE A 65 -4.84 -17.37 -23.86
C PHE A 65 -4.47 -18.51 -24.83
N THR A 66 -3.39 -19.26 -24.55
CA THR A 66 -3.02 -20.43 -25.37
C THR A 66 -4.10 -21.52 -25.37
N GLN A 67 -4.76 -21.78 -24.23
CA GLN A 67 -5.89 -22.72 -24.15
C GLN A 67 -7.13 -22.25 -24.92
N GLN A 68 -7.30 -20.94 -25.10
CA GLN A 68 -8.34 -20.34 -25.94
C GLN A 68 -7.99 -20.35 -27.43
N GLY A 69 -6.78 -20.82 -27.80
CA GLY A 69 -6.30 -20.88 -29.19
C GLY A 69 -5.61 -19.60 -29.68
N HIS A 70 -5.37 -18.62 -28.80
CA HIS A 70 -4.69 -17.37 -29.15
C HIS A 70 -3.17 -17.54 -29.26
N GLU A 71 -2.58 -16.86 -30.24
CA GLU A 71 -1.13 -16.73 -30.37
C GLU A 71 -0.59 -15.71 -29.36
N VAL A 72 0.40 -16.12 -28.57
CA VAL A 72 1.08 -15.27 -27.58
C VAL A 72 2.52 -15.03 -28.00
N VAL A 73 2.86 -13.78 -28.31
CA VAL A 73 4.19 -13.32 -28.69
C VAL A 73 4.88 -12.73 -27.46
N GLU A 74 5.83 -13.48 -26.88
CA GLU A 74 6.61 -13.03 -25.72
C GLU A 74 7.79 -12.14 -26.14
N ILE A 75 7.82 -10.90 -25.65
CA ILE A 75 8.91 -9.97 -25.89
C ILE A 75 10.01 -10.19 -24.85
N GLN A 76 11.04 -10.93 -25.25
CA GLN A 76 12.25 -11.10 -24.45
C GLN A 76 12.92 -9.74 -24.16
N ASN A 77 13.21 -9.50 -22.88
CA ASN A 77 13.84 -8.25 -22.41
C ASN A 77 15.24 -8.07 -23.02
N GLY A 78 15.49 -6.89 -23.61
CA GLY A 78 16.68 -6.58 -24.38
C GLY A 78 16.69 -5.12 -24.84
N ARG A 79 17.80 -4.67 -25.43
CA ARG A 79 17.95 -3.29 -25.94
C ARG A 79 16.98 -2.98 -27.08
N ASP A 80 16.63 -4.01 -27.86
CA ASP A 80 15.73 -4.04 -29.00
C ASP A 80 14.29 -4.43 -28.63
N SER A 81 13.97 -4.58 -27.34
CA SER A 81 12.62 -4.99 -26.87
C SER A 81 11.49 -4.09 -27.36
N CYS A 82 11.70 -2.77 -27.43
CA CYS A 82 10.73 -1.82 -27.99
C CYS A 82 10.53 -2.00 -29.51
N GLU A 83 11.59 -2.37 -30.23
CA GLU A 83 11.54 -2.64 -31.68
C GLU A 83 10.77 -3.95 -31.92
N ARG A 84 11.10 -5.02 -31.18
CA ARG A 84 10.37 -6.31 -31.21
C ARG A 84 8.88 -6.13 -30.90
N THR A 85 8.56 -5.33 -29.89
CA THR A 85 7.16 -4.99 -29.53
C THR A 85 6.46 -4.30 -30.70
N THR A 86 7.14 -3.33 -31.34
CA THR A 86 6.61 -2.58 -32.48
C THR A 86 6.40 -3.47 -33.71
N SER A 87 7.30 -4.43 -33.99
CA SER A 87 7.11 -5.43 -35.04
C SER A 87 5.92 -6.33 -34.74
N ALA A 88 5.84 -6.92 -33.54
CA ALA A 88 4.75 -7.84 -33.17
C ALA A 88 3.35 -7.22 -33.30
N ILE A 89 3.17 -5.95 -32.90
CA ILE A 89 1.89 -5.24 -33.07
C ILE A 89 1.62 -4.78 -34.51
N SER A 90 2.66 -4.60 -35.33
CA SER A 90 2.52 -4.25 -36.76
C SER A 90 2.20 -5.47 -37.62
N GLU A 91 2.81 -6.62 -37.32
CA GLU A 91 2.50 -7.93 -37.90
C GLU A 91 1.12 -8.44 -37.42
N GLY A 92 0.64 -7.91 -36.29
CA GLY A 92 -0.71 -8.14 -35.78
C GLY A 92 -0.83 -9.39 -34.91
N GLY A 93 0.20 -9.75 -34.15
CA GLY A 93 0.13 -10.84 -33.16
C GLY A 93 -1.02 -10.62 -32.16
N GLU A 94 -1.74 -11.69 -31.78
CA GLU A 94 -3.00 -11.54 -31.05
C GLU A 94 -2.82 -11.02 -29.62
N ILE A 95 -1.84 -11.60 -28.91
CA ILE A 95 -1.48 -11.25 -27.55
C ILE A 95 0.03 -10.99 -27.54
N VAL A 96 0.48 -9.78 -27.19
CA VAL A 96 1.90 -9.48 -27.01
C VAL A 96 2.20 -9.40 -25.52
N TYR A 97 2.96 -10.35 -25.00
CA TYR A 97 3.28 -10.50 -23.57
C TYR A 97 4.65 -9.86 -23.25
N GLN A 98 4.74 -9.21 -22.09
CA GLN A 98 5.90 -8.39 -21.66
C GLN A 98 6.24 -7.29 -22.67
N ALA A 99 5.21 -6.66 -23.25
CA ALA A 99 5.34 -5.64 -24.29
C ALA A 99 6.11 -4.40 -23.79
N ALA A 100 7.27 -4.13 -24.40
CA ALA A 100 8.14 -3.01 -24.04
C ALA A 100 7.75 -1.76 -24.82
N LEU A 101 7.38 -0.71 -24.11
CA LEU A 101 6.85 0.53 -24.67
C LEU A 101 7.69 1.74 -24.26
N ARG A 102 7.72 2.77 -25.11
CA ARG A 102 8.40 4.05 -24.86
C ARG A 102 7.66 5.20 -25.52
N ASN A 103 7.46 6.30 -24.79
CA ASN A 103 7.01 7.58 -25.34
C ASN A 103 7.68 8.74 -24.59
N GLY A 104 8.44 9.56 -25.31
CA GLY A 104 9.22 10.66 -24.74
C GLY A 104 10.14 10.20 -23.59
N GLN A 105 9.87 10.72 -22.40
CA GLN A 105 10.61 10.41 -21.17
C GLN A 105 10.09 9.18 -20.40
N PHE A 106 9.01 8.54 -20.83
CA PHE A 106 8.48 7.35 -20.14
C PHE A 106 8.77 6.06 -20.93
N THR A 107 9.11 4.98 -20.23
CA THR A 107 9.30 3.65 -20.83
C THR A 107 9.06 2.54 -19.80
N GLY A 108 8.48 1.41 -20.21
CA GLY A 108 8.24 0.29 -19.31
C GLY A 108 7.75 -0.96 -20.05
N PHE A 109 7.51 -2.02 -19.29
CA PHE A 109 6.94 -3.28 -19.78
C PHE A 109 5.50 -3.36 -19.29
N SER A 110 4.53 -3.35 -20.20
CA SER A 110 3.14 -3.68 -19.88
C SER A 110 2.96 -5.18 -20.01
N ASP A 111 2.37 -5.83 -19.00
CA ASP A 111 2.17 -7.28 -18.94
C ASP A 111 1.64 -7.83 -20.28
N PHE A 112 0.57 -7.23 -20.82
CA PHE A 112 -0.04 -7.65 -22.08
C PHE A 112 -0.55 -6.47 -22.93
N LEU A 113 -0.35 -6.58 -24.25
CA LEU A 113 -1.14 -5.87 -25.26
C LEU A 113 -2.05 -6.87 -25.96
N VAL A 114 -3.35 -6.60 -25.99
CA VAL A 114 -4.37 -7.49 -26.57
C VAL A 114 -4.97 -6.87 -27.83
N ARG A 115 -4.91 -7.61 -28.94
CA ARG A 115 -5.39 -7.17 -30.26
C ARG A 115 -6.91 -7.04 -30.29
N VAL A 116 -7.41 -5.93 -30.81
CA VAL A 116 -8.84 -5.65 -31.03
C VAL A 116 -9.13 -5.28 -32.48
N THR A 117 -10.29 -5.70 -32.99
CA THR A 117 -10.73 -5.53 -34.39
C THR A 117 -11.26 -4.11 -34.66
N ARG A 118 -10.37 -3.12 -34.52
CA ARG A 118 -10.63 -1.70 -34.76
C ARG A 118 -9.45 -1.11 -35.56
N PRO A 119 -9.65 -0.60 -36.79
CA PRO A 119 -8.56 -0.10 -37.62
C PRO A 119 -7.73 1.04 -36.99
N SER A 120 -6.44 1.08 -37.29
CA SER A 120 -5.46 2.03 -36.76
C SER A 120 -4.30 2.26 -37.74
N LYS A 121 -3.23 2.97 -37.32
CA LYS A 121 -1.98 3.04 -38.08
C LYS A 121 -1.30 1.66 -38.29
N LEU A 122 -1.67 0.65 -37.49
CA LEU A 122 -1.17 -0.73 -37.59
C LEU A 122 -1.95 -1.57 -38.62
N GLY A 123 -3.02 -1.05 -39.21
CA GLY A 123 -3.84 -1.75 -40.20
C GLY A 123 -5.30 -1.91 -39.75
N ASN A 124 -5.87 -3.10 -39.89
CA ASN A 124 -7.28 -3.38 -39.55
C ASN A 124 -7.53 -3.61 -38.04
N HIS A 125 -6.49 -3.51 -37.24
CA HIS A 125 -6.49 -3.80 -35.80
C HIS A 125 -5.80 -2.69 -34.98
N SER A 126 -6.01 -2.72 -33.68
CA SER A 126 -5.36 -1.89 -32.65
C SER A 126 -5.17 -2.74 -31.38
N TYR A 127 -4.60 -2.16 -30.34
CA TYR A 127 -4.33 -2.84 -29.07
C TYR A 127 -4.94 -2.10 -27.88
N GLU A 128 -5.41 -2.89 -26.92
CA GLU A 128 -5.73 -2.45 -25.55
C GLU A 128 -4.61 -2.89 -24.60
N VAL A 129 -4.34 -2.09 -23.57
CA VAL A 129 -3.37 -2.44 -22.53
C VAL A 129 -4.05 -3.24 -21.43
N TRP A 130 -3.47 -4.39 -21.11
CA TRP A 130 -3.92 -5.33 -20.09
C TRP A 130 -2.79 -5.53 -19.07
N ASP A 131 -3.13 -5.46 -17.79
CA ASP A 131 -2.23 -5.50 -16.65
C ASP A 131 -2.78 -6.51 -15.61
N THR A 132 -1.92 -7.25 -14.91
CA THR A 132 -2.32 -8.32 -14.00
C THR A 132 -1.97 -7.97 -12.56
N LYS A 133 -2.90 -8.21 -11.62
CA LYS A 133 -2.71 -7.84 -10.21
C LYS A 133 -3.31 -8.88 -9.26
N LEU A 134 -2.48 -9.33 -8.33
CA LEU A 134 -2.85 -10.26 -7.23
C LEU A 134 -4.01 -9.77 -6.35
N ALA A 135 -4.30 -8.47 -6.36
CA ALA A 135 -5.44 -7.90 -5.65
C ALA A 135 -6.77 -8.41 -6.25
N ARG A 136 -7.66 -8.96 -5.42
CA ARG A 136 -9.03 -9.38 -5.81
C ARG A 136 -10.00 -8.19 -6.08
N ARG A 137 -9.49 -6.96 -6.10
CA ARG A 137 -10.22 -5.73 -6.43
C ARG A 137 -9.27 -4.74 -7.09
N ALA A 138 -9.70 -4.09 -8.15
CA ALA A 138 -8.94 -3.02 -8.78
C ALA A 138 -8.79 -1.83 -7.82
N LYS A 139 -7.59 -1.26 -7.75
CA LYS A 139 -7.28 -0.04 -6.98
C LYS A 139 -7.01 1.12 -7.95
N PRO A 140 -7.35 2.38 -7.62
CA PRO A 140 -7.24 3.50 -8.54
C PRO A 140 -5.84 3.70 -9.15
N TYR A 141 -4.76 3.39 -8.41
CA TYR A 141 -3.39 3.61 -8.89
C TYR A 141 -2.96 2.67 -10.02
N PHE A 142 -3.53 1.47 -10.14
CA PHE A 142 -3.31 0.60 -11.30
C PHE A 142 -3.79 1.26 -12.60
N VAL A 143 -4.89 2.02 -12.52
CA VAL A 143 -5.50 2.71 -13.66
C VAL A 143 -4.59 3.84 -14.17
N ILE A 144 -3.89 4.54 -13.27
CA ILE A 144 -2.93 5.60 -13.62
C ILE A 144 -1.70 5.04 -14.34
N GLN A 145 -1.19 3.89 -13.88
CA GLN A 145 -0.09 3.17 -14.54
C GLN A 145 -0.50 2.72 -15.96
N LEU A 146 -1.70 2.15 -16.08
CA LEU A 146 -2.30 1.75 -17.36
C LEU A 146 -2.55 2.92 -18.31
N CYS A 147 -3.00 4.09 -17.83
CA CYS A 147 -3.12 5.30 -18.65
C CYS A 147 -1.77 5.73 -19.26
N CYS A 148 -0.66 5.51 -18.54
CA CYS A 148 0.67 5.81 -19.08
C CYS A 148 1.05 4.88 -20.24
N TYR A 149 0.74 3.58 -20.15
CA TYR A 149 0.91 2.66 -21.27
C TYR A 149 -0.08 2.94 -22.41
N ALA A 150 -1.30 3.39 -22.10
CA ALA A 150 -2.29 3.80 -23.08
C ALA A 150 -1.82 5.01 -23.92
N GLU A 151 -1.10 5.97 -23.31
CA GLU A 151 -0.43 7.07 -24.02
C GLU A 151 0.72 6.56 -24.91
N MET A 152 1.49 5.56 -24.46
CA MET A 152 2.57 4.99 -25.27
C MET A 152 2.06 4.29 -26.52
N ILE A 153 1.03 3.44 -26.39
CA ILE A 153 0.43 2.76 -27.55
C ILE A 153 -0.38 3.73 -28.43
N GLU A 154 -0.97 4.80 -27.86
CA GLU A 154 -1.62 5.88 -28.61
C GLU A 154 -0.66 6.55 -29.61
N ALA A 155 0.59 6.82 -29.20
CA ALA A 155 1.60 7.39 -30.09
C ALA A 155 1.88 6.49 -31.31
N ILE A 156 1.91 5.16 -31.10
CA ILE A 156 2.18 4.16 -32.14
C ILE A 156 0.96 3.95 -33.04
N GLN A 157 -0.18 3.53 -32.49
CA GLN A 157 -1.38 3.16 -33.27
C GLN A 157 -2.18 4.38 -33.77
N GLY A 158 -1.92 5.57 -33.21
CA GLY A 158 -2.48 6.85 -33.66
C GLY A 158 -3.73 7.33 -32.94
N PHE A 159 -4.27 6.57 -31.98
CA PHE A 159 -5.36 6.99 -31.09
C PHE A 159 -5.34 6.17 -29.79
N ARG A 160 -5.92 6.74 -28.72
CA ARG A 160 -6.02 6.10 -27.40
C ARG A 160 -6.84 4.80 -27.40
N PRO A 161 -6.36 3.72 -26.76
CA PRO A 161 -7.21 2.57 -26.44
C PRO A 161 -8.48 3.04 -25.72
N GLU A 162 -9.65 2.58 -26.17
CA GLU A 162 -10.92 2.97 -25.54
C GLU A 162 -11.04 2.42 -24.12
N PHE A 163 -10.50 1.21 -23.90
CA PHE A 163 -10.40 0.58 -22.60
C PHE A 163 -8.95 0.24 -22.24
N ILE A 164 -8.71 0.26 -20.94
CA ILE A 164 -7.57 -0.36 -20.25
C ILE A 164 -8.13 -1.39 -19.26
N ARG A 165 -7.45 -2.52 -19.10
CA ARG A 165 -8.00 -3.67 -18.35
C ARG A 165 -7.04 -4.17 -17.27
N VAL A 166 -7.60 -4.52 -16.12
CA VAL A 166 -6.89 -5.17 -15.01
C VAL A 166 -7.45 -6.58 -14.85
N VAL A 167 -6.60 -7.59 -14.99
CA VAL A 167 -6.93 -8.97 -14.57
C VAL A 167 -6.61 -9.08 -13.08
N LEU A 168 -7.62 -9.46 -12.30
CA LEU A 168 -7.57 -9.52 -10.85
C LEU A 168 -7.18 -10.91 -10.36
N GLY A 169 -6.76 -11.02 -9.11
CA GLY A 169 -6.28 -12.28 -8.50
C GLY A 169 -7.29 -13.43 -8.47
N ASP A 170 -8.57 -13.17 -8.74
CA ASP A 170 -9.64 -14.17 -8.90
C ASP A 170 -9.87 -14.61 -10.37
N GLY A 171 -9.09 -14.08 -11.31
CA GLY A 171 -9.19 -14.35 -12.75
C GLY A 171 -10.27 -13.55 -13.49
N THR A 172 -10.93 -12.60 -12.82
CA THR A 172 -11.87 -11.66 -13.45
C THR A 172 -11.14 -10.49 -14.12
N THR A 173 -11.75 -9.89 -15.15
CA THR A 173 -11.17 -8.78 -15.90
C THR A 173 -11.96 -7.50 -15.66
N ALA A 174 -11.48 -6.63 -14.77
CA ALA A 174 -12.01 -5.29 -14.61
C ALA A 174 -11.63 -4.44 -15.84
N SER A 175 -12.60 -3.74 -16.41
CA SER A 175 -12.42 -2.94 -17.64
C SER A 175 -12.81 -1.50 -17.39
N PHE A 176 -11.91 -0.57 -17.68
CA PHE A 176 -12.08 0.87 -17.43
C PHE A 176 -11.95 1.63 -18.75
N LYS A 177 -12.85 2.60 -19.00
CA LYS A 177 -12.67 3.51 -20.13
C LYS A 177 -11.48 4.40 -19.85
N THR A 178 -10.56 4.52 -20.81
CA THR A 178 -9.30 5.25 -20.57
C THR A 178 -9.56 6.73 -20.31
N ASP A 179 -10.47 7.36 -21.06
CA ASP A 179 -10.77 8.79 -20.98
C ASP A 179 -11.41 9.23 -19.65
N ASP A 180 -12.08 8.32 -18.93
CA ASP A 180 -12.65 8.60 -17.60
C ASP A 180 -11.56 8.92 -16.56
N TYR A 181 -10.30 8.53 -16.82
CA TYR A 181 -9.15 8.70 -15.94
C TYR A 181 -7.99 9.49 -16.56
N PHE A 182 -7.92 9.58 -17.90
CA PHE A 182 -6.76 10.08 -18.63
C PHE A 182 -6.36 11.51 -18.25
N TYR A 183 -7.33 12.42 -18.05
CA TYR A 183 -7.04 13.80 -17.64
C TYR A 183 -6.45 13.90 -16.23
N TYR A 184 -6.83 13.01 -15.31
CA TYR A 184 -6.21 12.94 -13.99
C TYR A 184 -4.80 12.34 -14.07
N TYR A 185 -4.60 11.29 -14.87
CA TYR A 185 -3.27 10.77 -15.21
C TYR A 185 -2.33 11.87 -15.76
N LEU A 186 -2.80 12.70 -16.70
CA LEU A 186 -2.02 13.83 -17.23
C LEU A 186 -1.63 14.80 -16.12
N SER A 187 -2.55 15.16 -15.21
CA SER A 187 -2.23 16.06 -14.09
C SER A 187 -1.17 15.50 -13.14
N ILE A 188 -1.16 14.18 -12.91
CA ILE A 188 -0.14 13.50 -12.09
C ILE A 188 1.20 13.41 -12.84
N LYS A 189 1.17 13.13 -14.15
CA LYS A 189 2.36 13.14 -15.02
C LYS A 189 3.02 14.52 -15.07
N ASP A 190 2.24 15.57 -15.30
CA ASP A 190 2.75 16.94 -15.36
C ASP A 190 3.31 17.39 -14.00
N ALA A 191 2.65 17.02 -12.89
CA ALA A 191 3.16 17.31 -11.55
C ALA A 191 4.48 16.57 -11.23
N LEU A 192 4.61 15.29 -11.61
CA LEU A 192 5.87 14.54 -11.51
C LEU A 192 6.97 15.19 -12.37
N LEU A 193 6.68 15.47 -13.64
CA LEU A 193 7.65 16.11 -14.53
C LEU A 193 8.05 17.51 -14.04
N GLN A 194 7.12 18.27 -13.46
CA GLN A 194 7.42 19.56 -12.82
C GLN A 194 8.33 19.39 -11.59
N GLN A 195 8.01 18.46 -10.67
CA GLN A 195 8.85 18.18 -9.49
C GLN A 195 10.29 17.85 -9.91
N GLN A 196 10.44 17.03 -10.93
CA GLN A 196 11.74 16.62 -11.46
C GLN A 196 12.44 17.76 -12.20
N ALA A 197 11.72 18.60 -12.96
CA ALA A 197 12.29 19.79 -13.59
C ALA A 197 12.76 20.85 -12.57
N SER A 198 12.07 20.97 -11.42
CA SER A 198 12.43 21.86 -10.31
C SER A 198 13.28 21.19 -9.22
N PHE A 199 13.89 20.03 -9.47
CA PHE A 199 14.65 19.29 -8.46
C PHE A 199 15.79 20.12 -7.87
N ASN A 200 15.76 20.32 -6.54
CA ASN A 200 16.74 21.11 -5.81
C ASN A 200 16.96 20.51 -4.41
N LEU A 201 18.22 20.51 -3.95
CA LEU A 201 18.62 19.97 -2.64
C LEU A 201 17.95 20.69 -1.45
N GLY A 202 17.64 21.98 -1.61
CA GLY A 202 16.95 22.79 -0.60
C GLY A 202 15.42 22.70 -0.61
N THR A 203 14.81 21.97 -1.55
CA THR A 203 13.34 21.85 -1.69
C THR A 203 12.87 20.40 -1.61
N ARG A 204 13.51 19.59 -0.77
CA ARG A 204 13.12 18.21 -0.48
C ARG A 204 11.68 18.17 0.10
N PRO A 205 10.76 17.33 -0.44
CA PRO A 205 9.46 17.10 0.16
C PRO A 205 9.56 16.58 1.59
N ILE A 206 8.56 16.87 2.41
CA ILE A 206 8.50 16.38 3.80
C ILE A 206 7.99 14.92 3.78
N PRO A 207 8.77 13.93 4.25
CA PRO A 207 8.33 12.54 4.34
C PRO A 207 7.08 12.38 5.22
N LEU A 208 6.29 11.35 4.93
CA LEU A 208 5.03 11.09 5.64
C LEU A 208 5.27 10.45 7.01
N GLY A 209 6.22 9.52 7.10
CA GLY A 209 6.64 8.90 8.39
C GLY A 209 5.61 7.93 8.98
N ASP A 210 4.73 7.39 8.13
CA ASP A 210 3.67 6.46 8.48
C ASP A 210 3.76 5.15 7.65
N GLY A 211 4.98 4.72 7.32
CA GLY A 211 5.25 3.53 6.49
C GLY A 211 5.15 3.77 4.98
N ARG A 212 4.76 4.97 4.55
CA ARG A 212 4.48 5.32 3.14
C ARG A 212 5.57 6.16 2.48
N ASN A 213 6.83 5.99 2.88
CA ASN A 213 7.98 6.51 2.14
C ASN A 213 8.62 5.43 1.22
N GLY A 214 7.97 4.29 1.02
CA GLY A 214 8.47 3.19 0.20
C GLY A 214 9.81 2.67 0.70
N ARG A 215 10.76 2.40 -0.21
CA ARG A 215 12.16 2.00 0.11
C ARG A 215 13.01 3.08 0.77
N TRP A 216 12.40 4.17 1.24
CA TRP A 216 13.05 5.30 1.90
C TRP A 216 12.46 5.55 3.30
N GLU A 217 11.84 4.55 3.93
CA GLU A 217 11.20 4.69 5.23
C GLU A 217 12.22 4.95 6.34
N THR A 218 13.35 4.25 6.37
CA THR A 218 14.42 4.55 7.35
C THR A 218 15.02 5.95 7.11
N VAL A 219 15.24 6.34 5.86
CA VAL A 219 15.77 7.68 5.53
C VAL A 219 14.77 8.79 5.90
N GLY A 220 13.49 8.60 5.57
CA GLY A 220 12.41 9.54 5.90
C GLY A 220 12.20 9.68 7.40
N ARG A 221 12.12 8.56 8.13
CA ARG A 221 12.03 8.51 9.59
C ARG A 221 13.23 9.17 10.27
N ASN A 222 14.46 8.88 9.82
CA ASN A 222 15.67 9.51 10.34
C ASN A 222 15.71 11.01 10.06
N TRP A 223 15.22 11.46 8.90
CA TRP A 223 15.07 12.89 8.61
C TRP A 223 14.07 13.57 9.57
N LEU A 224 12.90 12.97 9.79
CA LEU A 224 11.90 13.49 10.73
C LEU A 224 12.46 13.60 12.16
N THR A 225 13.11 12.55 12.66
CA THR A 225 13.67 12.50 14.02
C THR A 225 14.81 13.51 14.20
N SER A 226 15.72 13.62 13.23
CA SER A 226 16.84 14.57 13.30
C SER A 226 16.42 16.04 13.24
N HIS A 227 15.22 16.34 12.73
CA HIS A 227 14.66 17.68 12.66
C HIS A 227 13.60 17.96 13.76
N ASP A 228 13.39 17.03 14.71
CA ASP A 228 12.31 17.08 15.72
C ASP A 228 10.93 17.39 15.07
N HIS A 229 10.69 16.87 13.86
CA HIS A 229 9.68 17.44 12.98
C HIS A 229 8.24 17.09 13.44
N PRO A 230 7.27 18.05 13.46
CA PRO A 230 5.95 17.84 14.05
C PRO A 230 5.15 16.67 13.48
N ARG A 231 5.46 16.20 12.26
CA ARG A 231 4.86 15.01 11.64
C ARG A 231 4.93 13.76 12.52
N LEU A 232 5.93 13.65 13.39
CA LEU A 232 6.11 12.54 14.33
C LEU A 232 4.95 12.42 15.34
N VAL A 233 4.15 13.47 15.54
CA VAL A 233 3.01 13.46 16.47
C VAL A 233 1.87 12.62 15.88
N ALA A 234 1.47 11.57 16.59
CA ALA A 234 0.47 10.63 16.09
C ALA A 234 -0.85 11.33 15.70
N GLY A 235 -1.36 11.01 14.51
CA GLY A 235 -2.62 11.56 13.97
C GLY A 235 -2.54 13.00 13.43
N ILE A 236 -1.36 13.61 13.32
CA ILE A 236 -1.22 15.00 12.84
C ILE A 236 -1.32 15.13 11.31
N SER A 237 -2.22 16.00 10.84
CA SER A 237 -2.40 16.27 9.41
C SER A 237 -1.46 17.39 8.92
N THR A 238 -1.14 17.38 7.62
CA THR A 238 -0.30 18.41 6.98
C THR A 238 -0.85 19.82 7.20
N VAL A 239 -2.17 19.97 7.21
CA VAL A 239 -2.87 21.24 7.48
C VAL A 239 -2.72 21.69 8.94
N GLN A 240 -2.61 20.76 9.89
CA GLN A 240 -2.33 21.08 11.29
C GLN A 240 -0.87 21.53 11.46
N ILE A 241 0.09 20.85 10.83
CA ILE A 241 1.51 21.25 10.82
C ILE A 241 1.67 22.67 10.25
N GLN A 242 1.01 22.98 9.12
CA GLN A 242 1.03 24.33 8.52
C GLN A 242 0.45 25.41 9.47
N ARG A 243 -0.61 25.09 10.23
CA ARG A 243 -1.21 26.02 11.22
C ARG A 243 -0.30 26.22 12.45
N LEU A 244 0.39 25.17 12.91
CA LEU A 244 1.37 25.25 13.99
C LEU A 244 2.59 26.08 13.57
N LYS A 245 3.15 25.84 12.38
CA LYS A 245 4.24 26.65 11.82
C LYS A 245 3.83 28.12 11.68
N ALA A 246 2.62 28.41 11.21
CA ALA A 246 2.08 29.78 11.15
C ALA A 246 1.86 30.43 12.54
N ALA A 247 1.94 29.68 13.63
CA ALA A 247 1.91 30.15 15.02
C ALA A 247 3.30 30.10 15.71
N GLY A 248 4.38 29.84 14.96
CA GLY A 248 5.75 29.74 15.49
C GLY A 248 6.11 28.39 16.12
N ILE A 249 5.26 27.37 15.99
CA ILE A 249 5.48 26.03 16.52
C ILE A 249 5.96 25.13 15.37
N GLU A 250 7.28 25.02 15.20
CA GLU A 250 7.90 24.30 14.08
C GLU A 250 8.46 22.91 14.43
N THR A 251 8.43 22.49 15.70
CA THR A 251 8.97 21.19 16.16
C THR A 251 8.01 20.46 17.12
N LEU A 252 8.18 19.14 17.27
CA LEU A 252 7.41 18.31 18.20
C LEU A 252 7.63 18.76 19.66
N ARG A 253 8.89 19.05 20.03
CA ARG A 253 9.21 19.58 21.36
C ARG A 253 8.60 20.97 21.57
N ALA A 254 8.68 21.86 20.58
CA ALA A 254 8.04 23.17 20.64
C ALA A 254 6.51 23.06 20.82
N LEU A 255 5.86 22.07 20.21
CA LEU A 255 4.44 21.79 20.42
C LEU A 255 4.17 21.26 21.84
N ALA A 256 4.98 20.32 22.33
CA ALA A 256 4.85 19.75 23.67
C ALA A 256 5.05 20.81 24.78
N GLU A 257 6.03 21.69 24.63
CA GLU A 257 6.41 22.71 25.60
C GLU A 257 5.60 24.02 25.46
N SER A 258 4.92 24.24 24.32
CA SER A 258 4.14 25.44 24.04
C SER A 258 3.20 25.82 25.18
N GLN A 259 3.16 27.10 25.55
CA GLN A 259 2.19 27.67 26.49
C GLN A 259 1.10 28.50 25.80
N GLN A 260 1.02 28.44 24.45
CA GLN A 260 -0.10 29.04 23.72
C GLN A 260 -1.39 28.31 24.07
N VAL A 261 -2.48 29.05 24.31
CA VAL A 261 -3.79 28.49 24.67
C VAL A 261 -4.55 27.95 23.45
N ARG A 262 -4.41 28.63 22.30
CA ARG A 262 -5.13 28.34 21.04
C ARG A 262 -4.23 28.55 19.83
N ILE A 263 -4.54 27.87 18.72
CA ILE A 263 -3.85 28.04 17.43
C ILE A 263 -4.83 28.62 16.40
N PRO A 264 -4.50 29.72 15.69
CA PRO A 264 -5.38 30.31 14.68
C PRO A 264 -5.85 29.29 13.64
N LYS A 265 -7.17 29.30 13.36
CA LYS A 265 -7.84 28.38 12.42
C LYS A 265 -7.77 26.89 12.83
N MET A 266 -7.43 26.55 14.07
CA MET A 266 -7.54 25.20 14.63
C MET A 266 -8.63 25.17 15.72
N LEU A 267 -9.25 24.02 15.98
CA LEU A 267 -10.10 23.82 17.15
C LEU A 267 -9.23 23.60 18.38
N ASP A 268 -9.56 24.25 19.49
CA ASP A 268 -8.77 24.16 20.72
C ASP A 268 -8.69 22.72 21.25
N THR A 269 -9.77 21.94 21.14
CA THR A 269 -9.79 20.51 21.47
C THR A 269 -8.87 19.66 20.59
N THR A 270 -8.67 20.03 19.31
CA THR A 270 -7.69 19.39 18.43
C THR A 270 -6.27 19.77 18.84
N TYR A 271 -6.03 21.06 19.10
CA TYR A 271 -4.72 21.54 19.53
C TYR A 271 -4.28 20.94 20.87
N HIS A 272 -5.17 20.89 21.87
CA HIS A 272 -4.89 20.27 23.16
C HIS A 272 -4.56 18.77 23.03
N LYS A 273 -5.29 18.03 22.17
CA LYS A 273 -4.97 16.62 21.86
C LYS A 273 -3.58 16.46 21.22
N LEU A 274 -3.25 17.28 20.22
CA LEU A 274 -1.93 17.24 19.58
C LEU A 274 -0.80 17.63 20.54
N ARG A 275 -1.00 18.65 21.38
CA ARG A 275 -0.06 19.06 22.43
C ARG A 275 0.14 17.93 23.46
N HIS A 276 -0.93 17.29 23.90
CA HIS A 276 -0.84 16.18 24.85
C HIS A 276 -0.14 14.96 24.25
N GLN A 277 -0.48 14.60 23.01
CA GLN A 277 0.18 13.52 22.27
C GLN A 277 1.68 13.79 22.08
N ALA A 278 2.06 15.03 21.72
CA ALA A 278 3.45 15.45 21.65
C ALA A 278 4.17 15.39 23.01
N GLN A 279 3.49 15.73 24.12
CA GLN A 279 4.05 15.61 25.47
C GLN A 279 4.29 14.14 25.88
N LEU A 280 3.37 13.23 25.57
CA LEU A 280 3.56 11.79 25.84
C LEU A 280 4.73 11.22 25.02
N GLN A 281 4.79 11.53 23.73
CA GLN A 281 5.88 11.08 22.86
C GLN A 281 7.24 11.67 23.26
N ALA A 282 7.31 12.98 23.55
CA ALA A 282 8.54 13.64 23.98
C ALA A 282 9.08 13.09 25.32
N LYS A 283 8.19 12.73 26.25
CA LYS A 283 8.56 12.08 27.53
C LYS A 283 8.93 10.60 27.37
N SER A 284 8.35 9.90 26.39
CA SER A 284 8.67 8.50 26.09
C SER A 284 10.07 8.35 25.51
N GLY A 285 10.46 9.25 24.60
CA GLY A 285 11.74 9.17 23.89
C GLY A 285 11.91 7.81 23.20
N ASN A 286 12.98 7.10 23.56
CA ASN A 286 13.31 5.76 23.05
C ASN A 286 13.07 4.66 24.11
N ALA A 287 12.11 4.84 25.02
CA ALA A 287 11.74 3.79 25.97
C ALA A 287 11.11 2.58 25.24
N GLU A 288 11.49 1.37 25.67
CA GLU A 288 10.96 0.10 25.16
C GLU A 288 9.43 -0.01 25.32
N VAL A 289 8.91 0.51 26.45
CA VAL A 289 7.48 0.71 26.68
C VAL A 289 7.19 2.22 26.63
N PRO A 290 6.48 2.71 25.61
CA PRO A 290 6.06 4.11 25.53
C PRO A 290 5.13 4.52 26.69
N LEU A 291 5.19 5.80 27.08
CA LEU A 291 4.26 6.36 28.05
C LEU A 291 2.89 6.58 27.42
N PHE A 292 1.86 6.05 28.07
CA PHE A 292 0.46 6.23 27.70
C PHE A 292 -0.33 6.84 28.86
N GLU A 293 -1.49 7.42 28.56
CA GLU A 293 -2.46 7.86 29.57
C GLU A 293 -3.84 7.29 29.25
N VAL A 294 -4.47 6.65 30.24
CA VAL A 294 -5.84 6.17 30.13
C VAL A 294 -6.80 7.33 30.36
N LEU A 295 -7.20 7.98 29.26
CA LEU A 295 -8.17 9.06 29.28
C LEU A 295 -9.49 8.59 29.89
N ARG A 296 -9.89 9.19 31.02
CA ARG A 296 -11.17 8.91 31.66
C ARG A 296 -12.30 9.60 30.89
N PRO A 297 -13.51 9.01 30.82
CA PRO A 297 -14.69 9.69 30.30
C PRO A 297 -14.97 10.99 31.05
N GLU A 298 -15.57 11.96 30.35
CA GLU A 298 -16.08 13.19 30.94
C GLU A 298 -17.34 12.87 31.77
N VAL A 299 -17.60 13.65 32.83
CA VAL A 299 -18.74 13.39 33.75
C VAL A 299 -20.09 13.44 33.01
N ASP A 300 -20.19 14.30 32.00
CA ASP A 300 -21.39 14.48 31.17
C ASP A 300 -21.50 13.45 30.01
N ASP A 301 -20.44 12.69 29.73
CA ASP A 301 -20.42 11.60 28.74
C ASP A 301 -19.68 10.36 29.29
N PRO A 302 -20.23 9.70 30.34
CA PRO A 302 -19.50 8.68 31.11
C PRO A 302 -19.42 7.31 30.41
N ARG A 303 -20.15 7.09 29.31
CA ARG A 303 -20.27 5.80 28.61
C ARG A 303 -19.51 5.85 27.28
N LYS A 304 -18.19 5.94 27.36
CA LYS A 304 -17.31 6.22 26.21
C LYS A 304 -16.00 5.44 26.30
N GLY A 305 -15.50 4.98 25.15
CA GLY A 305 -14.23 4.27 25.05
C GLY A 305 -14.20 3.03 25.95
N LEU A 306 -13.14 2.86 26.74
CA LEU A 306 -12.97 1.72 27.64
C LEU A 306 -14.05 1.61 28.73
N ALA A 307 -14.82 2.68 29.03
CA ALA A 307 -15.95 2.61 29.95
C ALA A 307 -17.23 1.99 29.33
N LEU A 308 -17.15 1.52 28.08
CA LEU A 308 -18.16 0.65 27.45
C LEU A 308 -17.82 -0.83 27.59
N LEU A 309 -16.65 -1.18 28.14
CA LEU A 309 -16.30 -2.58 28.41
C LEU A 309 -17.20 -3.17 29.50
N PRO A 310 -17.50 -4.48 29.43
CA PRO A 310 -18.27 -5.19 30.45
C PRO A 310 -17.50 -5.30 31.78
N PRO A 311 -18.16 -5.72 32.88
CA PRO A 311 -17.46 -6.10 34.11
C PRO A 311 -16.45 -7.23 33.84
N PRO A 312 -15.21 -7.12 34.34
CA PRO A 312 -14.15 -8.08 34.01
C PRO A 312 -14.33 -9.43 34.69
N SER A 313 -14.03 -10.50 33.97
CA SER A 313 -13.97 -11.88 34.48
C SER A 313 -12.52 -12.34 34.69
N GLN A 314 -12.29 -13.27 35.64
CA GLN A 314 -11.02 -14.01 35.77
C GLN A 314 -10.81 -15.06 34.66
N LYS A 315 -11.76 -15.19 33.73
CA LYS A 315 -11.66 -15.99 32.51
C LYS A 315 -11.75 -15.15 31.23
N ASP A 316 -11.72 -13.82 31.34
CA ASP A 316 -11.59 -12.94 30.17
C ASP A 316 -10.29 -13.23 29.40
N ILE A 317 -10.36 -13.08 28.07
CA ILE A 317 -9.24 -13.37 27.16
C ILE A 317 -9.09 -12.28 26.11
N VAL A 318 -7.87 -12.14 25.55
CA VAL A 318 -7.60 -11.38 24.33
C VAL A 318 -7.21 -12.37 23.23
N LEU A 319 -8.03 -12.48 22.20
CA LEU A 319 -7.81 -13.31 21.01
C LEU A 319 -7.17 -12.46 19.91
N ASP A 320 -6.22 -13.07 19.21
CA ASP A 320 -5.55 -12.55 18.02
C ASP A 320 -5.45 -13.66 16.96
N ILE A 321 -5.53 -13.30 15.67
CA ILE A 321 -5.54 -14.27 14.56
C ILE A 321 -4.70 -13.73 13.40
N GLU A 322 -3.65 -14.46 13.05
CA GLU A 322 -2.71 -14.11 11.99
C GLU A 322 -2.96 -14.91 10.71
N GLY A 323 -3.12 -14.19 9.61
CA GLY A 323 -3.61 -14.71 8.33
C GLY A 323 -2.64 -14.55 7.18
N PHE A 324 -2.52 -15.57 6.33
CA PHE A 324 -1.72 -15.56 5.12
C PHE A 324 -2.60 -15.49 3.86
N PRO A 325 -2.97 -14.28 3.39
CA PRO A 325 -3.96 -14.09 2.30
C PRO A 325 -3.44 -14.46 0.90
N LEU A 326 -2.18 -14.90 0.80
CA LEU A 326 -1.50 -15.25 -0.46
C LEU A 326 -1.70 -16.72 -0.87
N VAL A 327 -2.18 -17.56 0.04
CA VAL A 327 -2.70 -18.90 -0.28
C VAL A 327 -4.10 -18.77 -0.87
N ASP A 328 -4.43 -19.59 -1.87
CA ASP A 328 -5.77 -19.59 -2.47
C ASP A 328 -6.83 -20.03 -1.45
N GLY A 329 -7.98 -19.35 -1.44
CA GLY A 329 -8.96 -19.43 -0.35
C GLY A 329 -8.55 -18.76 0.98
N GLY A 330 -7.26 -18.45 1.17
CA GLY A 330 -6.69 -17.95 2.43
C GLY A 330 -6.42 -19.04 3.46
N LEU A 331 -5.49 -18.76 4.38
CA LEU A 331 -5.10 -19.62 5.50
C LEU A 331 -4.88 -18.76 6.75
N GLU A 332 -5.67 -18.96 7.80
CA GLU A 332 -5.26 -18.50 9.14
C GLU A 332 -4.22 -19.46 9.71
N TYR A 333 -3.01 -18.99 9.98
CA TYR A 333 -1.85 -19.84 10.28
C TYR A 333 -1.43 -19.85 11.74
N LEU A 334 -1.86 -18.85 12.51
CA LEU A 334 -1.63 -18.75 13.95
C LEU A 334 -2.88 -18.14 14.60
N PHE A 335 -3.43 -18.85 15.57
CA PHE A 335 -4.42 -18.33 16.51
C PHE A 335 -3.70 -18.13 17.85
N GLY A 336 -3.68 -16.93 18.38
CA GLY A 336 -3.01 -16.59 19.64
C GLY A 336 -4.02 -16.11 20.68
N VAL A 337 -3.84 -16.53 21.94
CA VAL A 337 -4.66 -16.01 23.05
C VAL A 337 -3.80 -15.63 24.25
N VAL A 338 -3.98 -14.40 24.73
CA VAL A 338 -3.49 -13.93 26.03
C VAL A 338 -4.61 -13.98 27.06
N TYR A 339 -4.32 -14.47 28.26
CA TYR A 339 -5.28 -14.65 29.34
C TYR A 339 -4.63 -14.50 30.72
N LEU A 340 -5.44 -14.29 31.75
CA LEU A 340 -4.99 -14.32 33.14
C LEU A 340 -5.18 -15.70 33.77
N GLU A 341 -4.18 -16.16 34.51
CA GLU A 341 -4.29 -17.35 35.35
C GLU A 341 -3.42 -17.16 36.61
N ASP A 342 -4.04 -17.34 37.79
CA ASP A 342 -3.46 -17.06 39.11
C ASP A 342 -2.90 -15.63 39.29
N GLY A 343 -3.34 -14.69 38.44
CA GLY A 343 -2.89 -13.29 38.43
C GLY A 343 -1.73 -13.00 37.46
N GLU A 344 -1.16 -14.04 36.83
CA GLU A 344 -0.12 -13.90 35.81
C GLU A 344 -0.73 -13.91 34.40
N LEU A 345 -0.15 -13.14 33.47
CA LEU A 345 -0.50 -13.20 32.06
C LEU A 345 0.17 -14.41 31.41
N LYS A 346 -0.63 -15.26 30.75
CA LYS A 346 -0.18 -16.44 30.02
C LYS A 346 -0.62 -16.35 28.56
N PHE A 347 0.11 -17.03 27.70
CA PHE A 347 -0.13 -17.12 26.26
C PHE A 347 -0.40 -18.58 25.86
N CYS A 348 -1.23 -18.78 24.84
CA CYS A 348 -1.53 -20.07 24.23
C CYS A 348 -1.71 -19.89 22.73
N ASP A 349 -1.06 -20.73 21.93
CA ASP A 349 -1.07 -20.68 20.47
C ASP A 349 -1.51 -21.99 19.81
N TRP A 350 -2.08 -21.87 18.60
CA TRP A 350 -2.40 -22.97 17.72
C TRP A 350 -1.95 -22.62 16.30
N TRP A 351 -1.03 -23.42 15.76
CA TRP A 351 -0.46 -23.23 14.43
C TRP A 351 -1.12 -24.10 13.36
N ALA A 352 -1.12 -23.59 12.13
CA ALA A 352 -1.57 -24.29 10.94
C ALA A 352 -0.72 -23.95 9.72
N HIS A 353 -0.34 -24.97 8.95
CA HIS A 353 0.45 -24.82 7.72
C HIS A 353 -0.32 -25.28 6.47
N ASN A 354 -1.54 -25.77 6.63
CA ASN A 354 -2.46 -26.16 5.55
C ASN A 354 -3.93 -26.12 6.02
N PRO A 355 -4.93 -26.18 5.12
CA PRO A 355 -6.35 -26.04 5.48
C PRO A 355 -6.91 -27.13 6.42
N ALA A 356 -6.29 -28.31 6.51
CA ALA A 356 -6.71 -29.34 7.46
C ALA A 356 -6.23 -29.03 8.89
N GLU A 357 -5.05 -28.43 9.02
CA GLU A 357 -4.54 -27.90 10.28
C GLU A 357 -5.27 -26.61 10.71
N GLU A 358 -5.61 -25.72 9.76
CA GLU A 358 -6.40 -24.50 10.02
C GLU A 358 -7.74 -24.85 10.67
N LYS A 359 -8.44 -25.84 10.12
CA LYS A 359 -9.68 -26.38 10.70
C LYS A 359 -9.45 -26.91 12.13
N LYS A 360 -8.41 -27.72 12.32
CA LYS A 360 -8.09 -28.30 13.63
C LYS A 360 -7.71 -27.23 14.67
N ALA A 361 -6.98 -26.20 14.26
CA ALA A 361 -6.61 -25.06 15.11
C ALA A 361 -7.86 -24.28 15.52
N PHE A 362 -8.72 -23.92 14.56
CA PHE A 362 -10.02 -23.29 14.82
C PHE A 362 -10.89 -24.12 15.78
N GLU A 363 -11.06 -25.42 15.54
CA GLU A 363 -11.81 -26.33 16.44
C GLU A 363 -11.22 -26.32 17.86
N SER A 364 -9.89 -26.41 17.98
CA SER A 364 -9.18 -26.43 19.27
C SER A 364 -9.29 -25.11 20.05
N VAL A 365 -9.25 -23.96 19.36
CA VAL A 365 -9.48 -22.63 19.93
C VAL A 365 -10.90 -22.52 20.45
N ILE A 366 -11.90 -22.86 19.63
CA ILE A 366 -13.32 -22.76 19.98
C ILE A 366 -13.68 -23.68 21.14
N ASP A 367 -13.20 -24.92 21.18
CA ASP A 367 -13.47 -25.86 22.27
C ASP A 367 -12.92 -25.34 23.61
N TRP A 368 -11.70 -24.82 23.63
CA TRP A 368 -11.08 -24.30 24.85
C TRP A 368 -11.69 -22.94 25.26
N ILE A 369 -12.09 -22.06 24.33
CA ILE A 369 -12.91 -20.87 24.67
C ILE A 369 -14.25 -21.31 25.30
N CYS A 370 -14.92 -22.30 24.71
CA CYS A 370 -16.17 -22.83 25.23
C CYS A 370 -16.02 -23.45 26.62
N GLU A 371 -14.94 -24.18 26.89
CA GLU A 371 -14.69 -24.78 28.20
C GLU A 371 -14.47 -23.71 29.28
N ARG A 372 -13.66 -22.68 29.01
CA ARG A 372 -13.48 -21.55 29.92
C ARG A 372 -14.81 -20.83 30.18
N ARG A 373 -15.66 -20.67 29.17
CA ARG A 373 -17.01 -20.08 29.29
C ARG A 373 -18.03 -20.99 30.01
N ARG A 374 -17.79 -22.31 30.10
CA ARG A 374 -18.56 -23.20 31.00
C ARG A 374 -18.18 -22.94 32.46
N THR A 375 -16.92 -22.59 32.75
CA THR A 375 -16.46 -22.29 34.12
C THR A 375 -16.86 -20.89 34.59
N ASP A 376 -16.89 -19.89 33.70
CA ASP A 376 -17.47 -18.58 33.98
C ASP A 376 -18.29 -18.07 32.76
N PRO A 377 -19.64 -18.15 32.80
CA PRO A 377 -20.50 -17.65 31.74
C PRO A 377 -20.45 -16.12 31.53
N ALA A 378 -19.85 -15.36 32.46
CA ALA A 378 -19.67 -13.92 32.37
C ALA A 378 -18.32 -13.51 31.72
N MET A 379 -17.52 -14.46 31.22
CA MET A 379 -16.30 -14.14 30.48
C MET A 379 -16.58 -13.54 29.10
N HIS A 380 -15.65 -12.70 28.64
CA HIS A 380 -15.65 -12.07 27.34
C HIS A 380 -14.40 -12.43 26.53
N VAL A 381 -14.53 -12.39 25.21
CA VAL A 381 -13.44 -12.51 24.25
C VAL A 381 -13.20 -11.10 23.70
N TYR A 382 -12.13 -10.46 24.15
CA TYR A 382 -11.65 -9.22 23.55
C TYR A 382 -10.78 -9.53 22.34
N HIS A 383 -10.76 -8.61 21.38
CA HIS A 383 -9.99 -8.70 20.14
C HIS A 383 -9.74 -7.25 19.66
N TYR A 384 -8.81 -7.03 18.73
CA TYR A 384 -8.34 -5.69 18.37
C TYR A 384 -9.09 -5.08 17.18
N ALA A 385 -9.49 -5.90 16.20
CA ALA A 385 -10.10 -5.45 14.95
C ALA A 385 -11.31 -6.32 14.55
N PRO A 386 -12.16 -5.85 13.61
CA PRO A 386 -13.21 -6.69 13.02
C PRO A 386 -12.69 -7.89 12.21
N TYR A 387 -11.37 -8.06 12.06
CA TYR A 387 -10.77 -9.14 11.30
C TYR A 387 -10.98 -10.48 12.01
N GLU A 388 -10.70 -10.56 13.31
CA GLU A 388 -10.84 -11.77 14.13
C GLU A 388 -12.28 -12.30 14.12
N GLU A 389 -13.28 -11.43 14.28
CA GLU A 389 -14.70 -11.78 14.16
C GLU A 389 -15.02 -12.33 12.76
N THR A 390 -14.56 -11.65 11.71
CA THR A 390 -14.76 -12.05 10.30
C THR A 390 -14.09 -13.39 10.00
N ALA A 391 -12.89 -13.64 10.54
CA ALA A 391 -12.14 -14.87 10.36
C ALA A 391 -12.84 -16.05 11.03
N LEU A 392 -13.28 -15.92 12.29
CA LEU A 392 -14.04 -16.95 12.99
C LEU A 392 -15.37 -17.27 12.27
N GLN A 393 -16.12 -16.25 11.82
CA GLN A 393 -17.35 -16.44 11.06
C GLN A 393 -17.10 -17.16 9.72
N ARG A 394 -16.00 -16.83 9.03
CA ARG A 394 -15.60 -17.50 7.77
C ARG A 394 -15.21 -18.96 8.00
N LEU A 395 -14.45 -19.24 9.05
CA LEU A 395 -13.98 -20.59 9.40
C LEU A 395 -15.12 -21.50 9.86
N MET A 396 -16.11 -20.97 10.59
CA MET A 396 -17.32 -21.70 10.97
C MET A 396 -18.16 -22.18 9.75
N GLY A 397 -17.99 -21.56 8.59
CA GLY A 397 -18.65 -21.92 7.33
C GLY A 397 -17.81 -22.79 6.37
N LYS A 398 -16.67 -23.35 6.81
CA LYS A 398 -15.66 -24.02 5.98
C LYS A 398 -15.51 -25.53 6.27
#